data_AF-A0A9P0PVI8-F1
#
_entry.id   AF-A0A9P0PVI8-F1
#
_cell.length_a   1.000
_cell.length_b   1.000
_cell.length_c   1.000
_cell.angle_alpha   90.00
_cell.angle_beta   90.00
_cell.angle_gamma   90.00
#
_symmetry.space_group_name_H-M   'P 1'
#
loop_
_entity.id
_entity.type
_entity.pdbx_description
1 polymer ?
#
loop_
_entity_poly.entity_id
_entity_poly.type
_entity_poly.pdbx_seq_one_letter_code
_entity_poly.pdbx_strand_id
1 'polypeptide(L)'
;MKKAKGVKKSVIRKQLSGNGYKRKIERGGRVLRKMHTFKSKLHDVNTEAKNKIALAHRDDKGFIIPNTTKTLPWGNSDIDYYQTDPSLNVKYAIGAINDIAEGTFPENGNLDLLIKLMLEEVTKY
;
A
#
# COMPACT_ATOMS: atom_id res chain seq x y z
N MET A 1 -15.58 11.69 -12.29
CA MET A 1 -14.84 11.59 -13.57
C MET A 1 -13.91 10.37 -13.52
N LYS A 2 -14.03 9.39 -14.43
CA LYS A 2 -13.14 8.21 -14.46
C LYS A 2 -11.78 8.59 -15.06
N LYS A 3 -10.68 8.38 -14.34
CA LYS A 3 -9.31 8.61 -14.81
C LYS A 3 -8.51 7.32 -14.70
N ALA A 4 -7.70 7.02 -15.71
CA ALA A 4 -6.73 5.92 -15.68
C ALA A 4 -5.43 6.45 -16.30
N LYS A 5 -4.32 6.38 -15.54
CA LYS A 5 -3.06 7.02 -15.96
C LYS A 5 -2.56 6.40 -17.25
N GLY A 6 -2.24 7.26 -18.22
CA GLY A 6 -1.67 6.84 -19.49
C GLY A 6 -2.64 6.08 -20.41
N VAL A 7 -3.95 6.06 -20.12
CA VAL A 7 -5.00 5.48 -20.99
C VAL A 7 -5.87 6.60 -21.56
N LYS A 8 -6.17 6.53 -22.87
CA LYS A 8 -7.00 7.53 -23.58
C LYS A 8 -8.41 7.61 -22.98
N LYS A 9 -8.94 8.82 -22.81
CA LYS A 9 -10.30 9.07 -22.27
C LYS A 9 -11.40 8.35 -23.06
N SER A 10 -11.26 8.26 -24.40
CA SER A 10 -12.19 7.54 -25.26
C SER A 10 -12.24 6.04 -24.96
N VAL A 11 -11.10 5.41 -24.67
CA VAL A 11 -11.00 4.00 -24.28
C VAL A 11 -11.64 3.78 -22.91
N ILE A 12 -11.39 4.68 -21.95
CA ILE A 12 -12.00 4.63 -20.62
C ILE A 12 -13.52 4.70 -20.72
N ARG A 13 -14.06 5.66 -21.49
CA ARG A 13 -15.51 5.84 -21.63
C ARG A 13 -16.20 4.63 -22.26
N LYS A 14 -15.58 4.02 -23.27
CA LYS A 14 -16.17 2.89 -24.01
C LYS A 14 -16.05 1.55 -23.27
N GLN A 15 -14.95 1.34 -22.52
CA GLN A 15 -14.56 -0.01 -22.09
C GLN A 15 -14.36 -0.15 -20.56
N LEU A 16 -14.55 0.92 -19.79
CA LEU A 16 -14.37 0.93 -18.33
C LEU A 16 -15.65 1.38 -17.62
N SER A 17 -16.53 0.42 -17.30
CA SER A 17 -17.73 0.69 -16.50
C SER A 17 -17.40 0.82 -15.01
N GLY A 18 -18.22 1.53 -14.24
CA GLY A 18 -18.03 1.71 -12.79
C GLY A 18 -18.14 0.37 -12.05
N ASN A 19 -19.13 -0.44 -12.43
CA ASN A 19 -19.28 -1.80 -11.89
C ASN A 19 -18.08 -2.69 -12.25
N GLY A 20 -17.50 -2.50 -13.44
CA GLY A 20 -16.27 -3.19 -13.84
C GLY A 20 -15.07 -2.82 -12.97
N TYR A 21 -15.00 -1.58 -12.47
CA TYR A 21 -13.98 -1.13 -11.53
C TYR A 21 -14.14 -1.79 -10.17
N LYS A 22 -15.34 -1.70 -9.55
CA LYS A 22 -15.63 -2.28 -8.24
C LYS A 22 -15.31 -3.78 -8.19
N ARG A 23 -15.79 -4.53 -9.19
CA ARG A 23 -15.49 -5.97 -9.30
C ARG A 23 -14.00 -6.29 -9.37
N LYS A 24 -13.18 -5.42 -9.98
CA LYS A 24 -11.74 -5.64 -10.10
C LYS A 24 -11.00 -5.33 -8.80
N ILE A 25 -11.52 -4.40 -7.99
CA ILE A 25 -11.00 -4.18 -6.64
C ILE A 25 -11.35 -5.36 -5.73
N GLU A 26 -12.58 -5.87 -5.78
CA GLU A 26 -13.01 -6.93 -4.85
C GLU A 26 -12.44 -8.30 -5.22
N ARG A 27 -12.43 -8.66 -6.51
CA ARG A 27 -12.01 -9.99 -6.99
C ARG A 27 -10.55 -10.04 -7.42
N GLY A 28 -9.85 -8.92 -7.39
CA GLY A 28 -8.49 -8.82 -7.85
C GLY A 28 -8.29 -8.80 -9.38
N GLY A 29 -7.01 -8.76 -9.75
CA GLY A 29 -6.55 -8.86 -11.14
C GLY A 29 -6.26 -7.51 -11.82
N ARG A 30 -6.03 -7.58 -13.13
CA ARG A 30 -5.70 -6.43 -13.99
C ARG A 30 -6.65 -6.36 -15.19
N VAL A 31 -6.85 -5.17 -15.71
CA VAL A 31 -7.59 -4.91 -16.96
C VAL A 31 -6.62 -4.29 -17.94
N LEU A 32 -6.33 -5.01 -19.02
CA LEU A 32 -5.52 -4.54 -20.12
C LEU A 32 -6.41 -3.90 -21.20
N ARG A 33 -5.92 -2.84 -21.83
CA ARG A 33 -6.60 -2.13 -22.92
C ARG A 33 -5.64 -1.84 -24.05
N LYS A 34 -6.03 -2.23 -25.26
CA LYS A 34 -5.31 -1.93 -26.48
C LYS A 34 -5.49 -0.45 -26.83
N MET A 35 -4.40 0.23 -27.12
CA MET A 35 -4.38 1.60 -27.60
C MET A 35 -3.46 1.73 -28.79
N HIS A 36 -3.91 2.45 -29.80
CA HIS A 36 -3.09 2.80 -30.95
C HIS A 36 -2.41 4.15 -30.70
N THR A 37 -1.11 4.21 -30.94
CA THR A 37 -0.29 5.42 -30.84
C THR A 37 0.55 5.57 -32.09
N PHE A 38 0.70 6.80 -32.57
CA PHE A 38 1.70 7.10 -33.58
C PHE A 38 3.08 7.06 -32.94
N LYS A 39 4.06 6.59 -33.70
CA LYS A 39 5.46 6.62 -33.34
C LYS A 39 6.29 6.87 -34.58
N SER A 40 7.20 7.84 -34.49
CA SER A 40 8.18 8.08 -35.54
C SER A 40 9.46 7.30 -35.24
N LYS A 41 10.01 6.64 -36.25
CA LYS A 41 11.36 6.05 -36.25
C LYS A 41 12.00 6.36 -37.60
N LEU A 42 13.21 6.93 -37.59
CA LEU A 42 13.95 7.27 -38.82
C LEU A 42 13.10 8.08 -39.82
N HIS A 43 12.31 9.05 -39.33
CA HIS A 43 11.37 9.86 -40.12
C HIS A 43 10.14 9.12 -40.68
N ASP A 44 10.00 7.81 -40.48
CA ASP A 44 8.78 7.08 -40.81
C ASP A 44 7.78 7.09 -39.64
N VAL A 45 6.51 7.40 -39.93
CA VAL A 45 5.43 7.44 -38.92
C VAL A 45 4.57 6.20 -39.02
N ASN A 46 4.65 5.35 -38.00
CA ASN A 46 3.89 4.11 -37.94
C ASN A 46 2.84 4.17 -36.82
N THR A 47 1.75 3.43 -37.01
CA THR A 47 0.76 3.22 -35.94
C THR A 47 1.10 1.94 -35.18
N GLU A 48 1.48 2.07 -33.91
CA GLU A 48 1.75 0.93 -33.03
C GLU A 48 0.54 0.67 -32.10
N ALA A 49 0.14 -0.60 -31.98
CA ALA A 49 -0.80 -1.05 -30.96
C ALA A 49 -0.05 -1.39 -29.66
N LYS A 50 -0.43 -0.76 -28.55
CA LYS A 50 0.12 -1.02 -27.22
C LYS A 50 -0.97 -1.53 -26.29
N ASN A 51 -0.69 -2.62 -25.59
CA ASN A 51 -1.53 -3.11 -24.51
C ASN A 51 -1.11 -2.43 -23.20
N LYS A 52 -2.01 -1.64 -22.60
CA LYS A 52 -1.75 -0.93 -21.36
C LYS A 52 -2.61 -1.45 -20.22
N ILE A 53 -2.06 -1.49 -19.01
CA ILE A 53 -2.82 -1.74 -17.80
C ILE A 53 -3.68 -0.50 -17.54
N ALA A 54 -5.00 -0.65 -17.67
CA ALA A 54 -5.97 0.41 -17.42
C ALA A 54 -6.50 0.41 -15.99
N LEU A 55 -6.60 -0.78 -15.37
CA LEU A 55 -6.90 -0.96 -13.96
C LEU A 55 -6.07 -2.11 -13.42
N ALA A 56 -5.59 -1.97 -12.19
CA ALA A 56 -4.99 -3.03 -11.42
C ALA A 56 -5.60 -2.98 -10.02
N HIS A 57 -5.90 -4.14 -9.45
CA HIS A 57 -6.34 -4.24 -8.06
C HIS A 57 -5.26 -3.78 -7.09
N ARG A 58 -4.03 -4.27 -7.30
CA ARG A 58 -2.86 -3.84 -6.55
C ARG A 58 -2.20 -2.71 -7.34
N ASP A 59 -2.33 -1.50 -6.83
CA ASP A 59 -1.61 -0.33 -7.34
C ASP A 59 -0.16 -0.40 -6.85
N ASP A 60 0.77 0.03 -7.69
CA ASP A 60 2.22 -0.04 -7.41
C ASP A 60 2.71 1.09 -6.49
N LYS A 61 1.81 2.00 -6.08
CA LYS A 61 2.15 3.26 -5.41
C LYS A 61 1.71 3.36 -3.96
N GLY A 62 0.91 2.41 -3.47
CA GLY A 62 0.42 2.46 -2.12
C GLY A 62 0.32 1.10 -1.44
N PHE A 63 0.65 1.10 -0.15
CA PHE A 63 0.35 0.06 0.80
C PHE A 63 -1.12 0.16 1.22
N ILE A 64 -1.86 -0.96 1.13
CA ILE A 64 -3.25 -1.04 1.61
C ILE A 64 -3.19 -1.42 3.08
N ILE A 65 -3.74 -0.57 3.96
CA ILE A 65 -3.82 -0.89 5.38
C ILE A 65 -4.78 -2.07 5.57
N PRO A 66 -4.34 -3.18 6.20
CA PRO A 66 -5.18 -4.35 6.42
C PRO A 66 -6.52 -3.99 7.07
N ASN A 67 -7.60 -4.62 6.62
CA ASN A 67 -8.97 -4.45 7.14
C ASN A 67 -9.54 -3.02 7.05
N THR A 68 -8.95 -2.14 6.24
CA THR A 68 -9.49 -0.80 6.02
C THR A 68 -9.58 -0.46 4.52
N THR A 69 -10.22 0.67 4.20
CA THR A 69 -10.24 1.26 2.87
C THR A 69 -9.14 2.31 2.66
N LYS A 70 -8.29 2.53 3.67
CA LYS A 70 -7.23 3.52 3.66
C LYS A 70 -5.96 2.94 3.06
N THR A 71 -5.15 3.81 2.46
CA THR A 71 -3.87 3.45 1.84
C THR A 71 -2.80 4.44 2.26
N LEU A 72 -1.58 3.95 2.45
CA LEU A 72 -0.37 4.76 2.64
C LEU A 72 0.47 4.73 1.36
N PRO A 73 1.17 5.81 0.98
CA PRO A 73 2.17 5.73 -0.07
C PRO A 73 3.34 4.83 0.37
N TRP A 74 3.93 4.07 -0.55
CA TRP A 74 5.14 3.28 -0.24
C TRP A 74 6.27 4.20 0.25
N GLY A 75 7.01 3.76 1.27
CA GLY A 75 8.04 4.56 1.96
C GLY A 75 7.53 5.42 3.11
N ASN A 76 6.24 5.34 3.44
CA ASN A 76 5.69 5.93 4.66
C ASN A 76 6.19 5.14 5.90
N SER A 77 6.59 5.85 6.96
CA SER A 77 7.12 5.29 8.21
C SER A 77 6.15 4.35 8.92
N ASP A 78 4.85 4.57 8.76
CA ASP A 78 3.82 3.84 9.49
C ASP A 78 3.54 2.46 8.87
N ILE A 79 4.13 2.17 7.69
CA ILE A 79 3.94 0.88 7.01
C ILE A 79 4.40 -0.28 7.90
N ASP A 80 5.55 -0.13 8.56
CA ASP A 80 6.11 -1.19 9.41
C ASP A 80 5.15 -1.55 10.54
N TYR A 81 4.50 -0.55 11.15
CA TYR A 81 3.47 -0.76 12.16
C TYR A 81 2.33 -1.66 11.66
N TYR A 82 1.79 -1.37 10.47
CA TYR A 82 0.70 -2.15 9.88
C TYR A 82 1.14 -3.50 9.28
N GLN A 83 2.45 -3.74 9.14
CA GLN A 83 3.00 -5.03 8.73
C GLN A 83 3.30 -5.94 9.93
N THR A 84 3.49 -5.39 11.13
CA THR A 84 3.70 -6.23 12.32
C THR A 84 2.48 -7.12 12.58
N ASP A 85 2.71 -8.42 12.74
CA ASP A 85 1.69 -9.34 13.21
C ASP A 85 1.34 -8.93 14.66
N PRO A 86 0.07 -8.62 14.97
CA PRO A 86 -0.35 -8.32 16.34
C PRO A 86 0.11 -9.38 17.35
N SER A 87 0.17 -10.66 16.93
CA SER A 87 0.61 -11.78 17.75
C SER A 87 2.08 -11.66 18.15
N LEU A 88 2.91 -11.10 17.27
CA LEU A 88 4.33 -10.88 17.52
C LEU A 88 4.56 -9.73 18.49
N ASN A 89 3.75 -8.67 18.40
CA ASN A 89 3.77 -7.55 19.35
C ASN A 89 3.38 -8.01 20.76
N VAL A 90 2.36 -8.87 20.88
CA VAL A 90 1.99 -9.49 22.15
C VAL A 90 3.12 -10.39 22.68
N LYS A 91 3.78 -11.16 21.83
CA LYS A 91 4.93 -12.00 22.22
C LYS A 91 6.10 -11.15 22.75
N TYR A 92 6.42 -10.04 22.10
CA TYR A 92 7.46 -9.12 22.57
C TYR A 92 7.08 -8.46 23.90
N ALA A 93 5.83 -8.06 24.06
CA ALA A 93 5.33 -7.51 25.33
C ALA A 93 5.40 -8.55 26.46
N ILE A 94 4.96 -9.79 26.21
CA ILE A 94 5.05 -10.89 27.19
C ILE A 94 6.52 -11.19 27.54
N GLY A 95 7.42 -11.22 26.53
CA GLY A 95 8.85 -11.39 26.74
C GLY A 95 9.41 -10.31 27.68
N ALA A 96 9.12 -9.03 27.39
CA ALA A 96 9.54 -7.92 28.25
C ALA A 96 8.96 -8.03 29.67
N ILE A 97 7.70 -8.44 29.83
CA ILE A 97 7.08 -8.67 31.15
C ILE A 97 7.76 -9.80 31.91
N ASN A 98 8.13 -10.89 31.22
CA ASN A 98 8.86 -11.99 31.85
C ASN A 98 10.27 -11.57 32.25
N ASP A 99 10.98 -10.83 31.40
CA ASP A 99 12.31 -10.29 31.72
C ASP A 99 12.25 -9.31 32.91
N ILE A 100 11.16 -8.53 33.03
CA ILE A 100 10.85 -7.70 34.20
C ILE A 100 10.65 -8.57 35.46
N ALA A 101 9.88 -9.65 35.34
CA ALA A 101 9.58 -10.56 36.44
C ALA A 101 10.82 -11.38 36.89
N GLU A 102 11.73 -11.69 35.97
CA GLU A 102 12.96 -12.45 36.22
C GLU A 102 14.12 -11.54 36.69
N GLY A 103 13.95 -10.21 36.68
CA GLY A 103 14.90 -9.26 37.26
C GLY A 103 16.20 -9.11 36.49
N THR A 104 16.30 -9.67 35.28
CA THR A 104 17.48 -9.60 34.41
C THR A 104 17.35 -8.43 33.46
N PHE A 105 17.55 -7.21 33.96
CA PHE A 105 17.67 -6.04 33.08
C PHE A 105 19.14 -5.77 32.73
N PRO A 106 19.45 -5.41 31.48
CA PRO A 106 20.70 -4.74 31.19
C PRO A 106 20.64 -3.35 31.83
N GLU A 107 21.46 -3.14 32.86
CA GLU A 107 21.69 -1.82 33.43
C GLU A 107 22.16 -0.90 32.30
N ASN A 108 21.47 0.23 32.14
CA ASN A 108 21.82 1.37 31.29
C ASN A 108 21.24 1.37 29.87
N GLY A 109 20.12 2.10 29.70
CA GLY A 109 20.05 3.06 28.60
C GLY A 109 18.72 3.19 27.84
N ASN A 110 17.79 2.24 27.93
CA ASN A 110 16.62 2.25 27.02
C ASN A 110 15.25 2.06 27.69
N LEU A 111 15.20 1.55 28.93
CA LEU A 111 13.93 1.25 29.60
C LEU A 111 13.20 2.53 30.05
N ASP A 112 13.93 3.48 30.64
CA ASP A 112 13.35 4.77 31.03
C ASP A 112 12.82 5.54 29.81
N LEU A 113 13.52 5.46 28.67
CA LEU A 113 13.10 6.10 27.44
C LEU A 113 11.83 5.43 26.86
N LEU A 114 11.78 4.10 26.87
CA LEU A 114 10.61 3.33 26.43
C LEU A 114 9.38 3.60 27.31
N ILE A 115 9.56 3.63 28.64
CA ILE A 115 8.49 3.94 29.59
C ILE A 115 7.98 5.37 29.38
N LYS A 116 8.89 6.34 29.16
CA LYS A 116 8.52 7.73 28.88
C LYS A 116 7.73 7.88 27.58
N LEU A 117 8.15 7.18 26.52
CA LEU A 117 7.46 7.18 25.22
C LEU A 117 6.08 6.51 25.32
N MET A 118 5.96 5.39 26.03
CA MET A 118 4.69 4.70 26.27
C MET A 118 3.69 5.57 27.07
N LEU A 119 4.18 6.31 28.07
CA LEU A 119 3.34 7.22 28.87
C LEU A 119 2.88 8.46 28.08
N GLU A 120 3.73 9.00 27.21
CA GLU A 120 3.36 10.10 26.29
C GLU A 120 2.29 9.70 25.26
N GLU A 121 2.26 8.43 24.87
CA GLU A 121 1.30 7.91 23.89
C GLU A 121 -0.07 7.61 24.52
N VAL A 122 -0.09 7.12 25.77
CA VAL A 122 -1.33 6.88 26.54
C VAL A 122 -2.02 8.18 26.96
N THR A 123 -1.28 9.28 27.16
CA THR A 123 -1.83 10.60 27.57
C THR A 123 -2.36 11.46 26.42
N LYS A 124 -2.24 11.01 25.15
CA LYS A 124 -2.76 11.73 23.97
C LYS A 124 -4.23 11.44 23.63
N TYR A 125 -4.89 10.60 24.41
CA TYR A 125 -6.34 10.34 24.35
C TYR A 125 -7.00 10.79 25.65
#